data_AF-F2YLI3-F1
#
_entry.id   AF-F2YLI3-F1
#
_cell.length_a   1.000
_cell.length_b   1.000
_cell.length_c   1.000
_cell.angle_alpha   90.00
_cell.angle_beta   90.00
_cell.angle_gamma   90.00
#
_symmetry.space_group_name_H-M   'P 1'
#
loop_
_entity.id
_entity.type
_entity.pdbx_description
1 polymer ?
#
loop_
_entity_poly.entity_id
_entity_poly.type
_entity_poly.pdbx_seq_one_letter_code
_entity_poly.pdbx_strand_id
1 'polypeptide(L)' 'FNNAFSPASSPDNNVSRRGSTMGSNVPMITELVNDGNVQFLDQDDDDDPDTELYLTQPF' A
#
# COMPACT_ATOMS: atom_id res chain seq x y z
N PHE A 1 37.58 -30.49 -24.23
CA PHE A 1 37.55 -29.49 -23.15
C PHE A 1 36.59 -28.37 -23.56
N ASN A 2 35.44 -28.38 -22.88
CA ASN A 2 34.28 -27.46 -22.82
C ASN A 2 34.22 -26.23 -23.75
N ASN A 3 33.29 -26.28 -24.70
CA ASN A 3 32.71 -25.09 -25.33
C ASN A 3 31.44 -24.73 -24.54
N ALA A 4 31.54 -23.77 -23.62
CA ALA A 4 30.43 -23.29 -22.82
C ALA A 4 29.49 -22.44 -23.69
N PHE A 5 28.40 -23.04 -24.17
CA PHE A 5 27.25 -22.30 -24.67
C PHE A 5 26.53 -21.67 -23.48
N SER A 6 26.81 -20.40 -23.20
CA SER A 6 25.97 -19.59 -22.32
C SER A 6 24.72 -19.19 -23.10
N PRO A 7 23.49 -19.52 -22.66
CA PRO A 7 22.29 -19.06 -23.34
C PRO A 7 22.15 -17.56 -23.12
N ALA A 8 22.03 -16.83 -24.23
CA ALA A 8 21.69 -15.43 -24.25
C ALA A 8 20.25 -15.21 -23.74
N SER A 9 20.09 -14.11 -22.98
CA SER A 9 18.84 -13.38 -22.70
C SER A 9 17.65 -14.15 -22.14
N SER A 10 17.43 -13.97 -20.84
CA SER A 10 16.08 -13.66 -20.35
C SER A 10 16.17 -12.30 -19.69
N PRO A 11 15.45 -11.25 -20.14
CA PRO A 11 15.21 -10.12 -19.27
C PRO A 11 14.33 -10.67 -18.15
N ASP A 12 14.88 -10.76 -16.94
CA ASP A 12 14.09 -11.03 -15.75
C ASP A 12 13.13 -9.85 -15.55
N ASN A 13 12.05 -9.82 -16.33
CA ASN A 13 10.82 -9.10 -16.04
C ASN A 13 10.04 -9.88 -14.96
N ASN A 14 10.75 -10.42 -13.98
CA ASN A 14 10.17 -10.80 -12.72
C ASN A 14 9.92 -9.49 -11.97
N VAL A 15 8.81 -8.83 -12.32
CA VAL A 15 8.11 -7.93 -11.41
C VAL A 15 7.71 -8.80 -10.23
N SER A 16 8.64 -9.00 -9.31
CA SER A 16 8.41 -9.67 -8.05
C SER A 16 7.37 -8.81 -7.35
N ARG A 17 6.10 -9.24 -7.43
CA ARG A 17 5.02 -8.69 -6.61
C ARG A 17 5.33 -9.09 -5.19
N ARG A 18 6.29 -8.40 -4.58
CA ARG A 18 6.57 -8.49 -3.14
C ARG A 18 5.33 -7.92 -2.46
N GLY A 19 4.38 -8.80 -2.17
CA GLY A 19 3.26 -8.45 -1.30
C GLY A 19 3.79 -7.97 0.04
N SER A 20 3.02 -7.12 0.72
CA SER A 20 3.42 -6.66 2.04
C SER A 20 3.48 -7.84 3.02
N THR A 21 4.54 -7.88 3.83
CA THR A 21 4.68 -8.81 4.96
C THR A 21 3.90 -8.35 6.20
N MET A 22 3.43 -7.10 6.22
CA MET A 22 2.65 -6.49 7.30
C MET A 22 1.29 -6.03 6.78
N GLY A 23 0.22 -6.32 7.53
CA GLY A 23 -1.15 -5.97 7.14
C GLY A 23 -1.37 -4.47 6.93
N SER A 24 -0.66 -3.62 7.69
CA SER A 24 -0.72 -2.16 7.59
C SER A 24 -0.29 -1.62 6.22
N ASN A 25 0.59 -2.31 5.48
CA ASN A 25 1.02 -1.85 4.15
C ASN A 25 0.19 -2.46 3.02
N VAL A 26 -0.89 -3.17 3.34
CA VAL A 26 -1.87 -3.57 2.34
C VAL A 26 -2.72 -2.34 2.01
N PRO A 27 -2.76 -1.88 0.74
CA PRO A 27 -3.55 -0.72 0.38
C PRO A 27 -5.03 -1.02 0.58
N MET A 28 -5.75 -0.12 1.25
CA MET A 28 -7.17 -0.21 1.49
C MET A 28 -7.88 1.06 1.01
N ILE A 29 -9.15 0.92 0.62
CA ILE A 29 -10.06 2.02 0.34
C ILE A 29 -11.40 1.68 0.97
N THR A 30 -11.97 2.63 1.72
CA THR A 30 -13.20 2.43 2.48
C THR A 30 -14.17 3.56 2.16
N GLU A 31 -15.36 3.20 1.71
CA GLU A 31 -16.47 4.15 1.58
C GLU A 31 -17.13 4.36 2.94
N LEU A 32 -17.35 5.62 3.31
CA LEU A 32 -18.01 6.01 4.55
C LEU A 32 -19.36 6.64 4.25
N VAL A 33 -20.40 6.24 5.00
CA VAL A 33 -21.73 6.88 4.96
C VAL A 33 -21.80 8.09 5.91
N ASN A 34 -20.98 8.09 6.95
CA ASN A 34 -20.84 9.19 7.89
C ASN A 34 -19.36 9.59 7.94
N ASP A 35 -19.08 10.83 7.55
CA ASP A 35 -17.74 11.39 7.44
C ASP A 35 -17.03 11.41 8.80
N GLY A 36 -17.77 11.59 9.90
CA GLY A 36 -17.20 11.58 11.26
C GLY A 36 -16.64 10.23 11.70
N ASN A 37 -16.85 9.14 10.94
CA ASN A 37 -16.23 7.84 11.26
C ASN A 37 -14.79 7.72 10.75
N VAL A 38 -14.26 8.71 10.02
CA VAL A 38 -12.91 8.68 9.44
C VAL A 38 -11.81 8.51 10.51
N GLN A 39 -12.03 9.06 11.71
CA GLN A 39 -11.15 8.99 12.89
C GLN A 39 -10.81 7.56 13.38
N PHE A 40 -11.48 6.53 12.85
CA PHE A 40 -11.22 5.13 13.22
C PHE A 40 -10.34 4.39 12.19
N LEU A 41 -10.02 5.02 11.05
CA LEU A 41 -9.27 4.38 9.96
C LEU A 41 -7.77 4.39 10.19
N ASP A 42 -7.24 5.44 10.81
CA ASP A 42 -5.83 5.48 11.22
C ASP A 42 -5.71 5.62 12.74
N GLN A 43 -4.69 4.96 13.29
CA GLN A 43 -4.49 4.87 14.75
C GLN A 43 -3.58 5.97 15.30
N ASP A 44 -2.80 6.62 14.43
CA ASP A 44 -1.94 7.75 14.72
C ASP A 44 -2.54 9.09 14.27
N ASP A 45 -3.82 9.08 13.87
CA ASP A 45 -4.58 10.30 13.59
C ASP A 45 -4.88 11.05 14.90
N ASP A 46 -4.15 12.15 15.12
CA ASP A 46 -4.28 13.06 16.27
C ASP A 46 -5.22 14.26 15.96
N ASP A 47 -5.95 14.24 14.84
CA ASP A 47 -6.85 15.32 14.43
C ASP A 47 -8.06 15.48 15.38
N ASP A 48 -8.54 16.72 15.53
CA ASP A 48 -9.70 17.03 16.36
C ASP A 48 -11.00 16.44 15.75
N PRO A 49 -12.01 16.06 16.56
CA PRO A 49 -13.27 15.49 16.06
C PRO A 49 -14.10 16.42 15.18
N ASP A 50 -13.80 17.73 15.21
CA ASP A 50 -14.44 18.75 14.39
C ASP A 50 -13.60 19.09 13.12
N THR A 51 -12.55 18.31 12.84
CA THR A 51 -11.71 18.49 11.64
C THR A 51 -12.49 18.14 10.37
N GLU A 52 -12.40 19.00 9.37
CA GLU A 52 -13.01 18.77 8.06
C GLU A 52 -12.43 17.51 7.40
N LEU A 53 -13.29 16.65 6.81
CA LEU A 53 -12.88 15.35 6.25
C LEU A 53 -11.67 15.44 5.31
N TYR A 54 -11.65 16.45 4.44
CA TYR A 54 -10.58 16.64 3.45
C TYR A 54 -9.23 17.09 4.03
N LEU A 55 -9.15 17.31 5.34
CA LEU A 55 -7.92 17.64 6.06
C LEU A 55 -7.42 16.48 6.92
N THR A 56 -8.21 15.42 7.11
CA THR A 56 -7.85 14.24 7.89
C THR A 56 -6.81 13.38 7.16
N GLN A 57 -5.96 12.65 7.90
CA GLN A 57 -4.95 11.76 7.29
C GLN A 57 -5.51 10.66 6.37
N PRO A 58 -6.64 9.99 6.69
CA PRO A 58 -7.10 8.85 5.89
C PRO A 58 -7.69 9.21 4.51
N PHE A 59 -7.96 10.49 4.25
CA PHE A 59 -8.64 10.99 3.05
C PHE A 59 -7.65 11.56 2.02
#